data_AF-A0A9C9W1P6-F1
#
_entry.id   AF-A0A9C9W1P6-F1
#
_cell.length_a   1.000
_cell.length_b   1.000
_cell.length_c   1.000
_cell.angle_alpha   90.00
_cell.angle_beta   90.00
_cell.angle_gamma   90.00
#
_symmetry.space_group_name_H-M   'P 1'
#
loop_
_entity.id
_entity.type
_entity.pdbx_description
1 polymer ?
#
loop_
_entity_poly.entity_id
_entity_poly.type
_entity_poly.pdbx_seq_one_letter_code
_entity_poly.pdbx_strand_id
1 'polypeptide(L)'
;VRPLLPAGRFFAVNTLSALLWAPAYILPGVLFGASLDVAAEIAGRLALLLVILLVLLWFSWWLVRRVTRSLQPHAQAAQLRVLQWARRYPRIEPLAASLLDPEHPEARGMTVLTGLLIVASAAFLMIVWHLTPDTLLGNLDLYLFNWLQKLRSPLGDRLMIGITELGNGEVLYGFTGVLCLVLLWQRHWRAAVHWLVTVAGVALLTYGLKAVTAVQRPPVPAITDMSFSFPSGHASISVAVYGFLAVILARELRRSWHWLAYATAVFLIVAIGFSRLYLGVHWLSDVLGGWSLGVAWVAVMGIAYRQHPSSAISVRVFAPLSLAVLAGLASLYHDRHFEQDLARYVPPSSVAATVLNEAEWLAGGWRKLPAYRDDLEGLHTQPLDLQWLGRLQDIEALLLSRGWRRPRVADVTALMGLLNSEAAIDTLPVLPQVHHGRTQDLLLVRDLPDKHRLLALRLWKTDFCGNDPQRVLSVGNVSYLYLEERLRLLRFLRTARDFNGPLALLQQDLEGLQVQRVQRRENPPPEHKTEWDGTVLLVTGD
;
A
#
# COMPACT_ATOMS: atom_id res chain seq x y z
N VAL A 1 -39.69 -7.46 46.12
CA VAL A 1 -39.09 -6.11 46.01
C VAL A 1 -37.70 -6.16 46.62
N ARG A 2 -36.61 -6.07 45.84
CA ARG A 2 -35.24 -6.05 46.40
C ARG A 2 -34.99 -4.70 47.07
N PRO A 3 -34.39 -4.65 48.28
CA PRO A 3 -34.12 -3.38 48.95
C PRO A 3 -33.11 -2.57 48.15
N LEU A 4 -33.47 -1.34 47.81
CA LEU A 4 -32.58 -0.38 47.15
C LEU A 4 -31.41 -0.06 48.10
N LEU A 5 -30.19 -0.03 47.55
CA LEU A 5 -28.98 0.35 48.29
C LEU A 5 -29.15 1.76 48.89
N PRO A 6 -28.76 2.00 50.17
CA PRO A 6 -28.77 3.33 50.76
C PRO A 6 -27.96 4.32 49.92
N ALA A 7 -28.48 5.54 49.71
CA ALA A 7 -27.89 6.53 48.80
C ALA A 7 -26.39 6.77 49.05
N GLY A 8 -25.96 6.84 50.32
CA GLY A 8 -24.54 7.02 50.66
C GLY A 8 -23.64 5.86 50.21
N ARG A 9 -24.11 4.62 50.30
CA ARG A 9 -23.38 3.44 49.79
C ARG A 9 -23.36 3.41 48.27
N PHE A 10 -24.46 3.82 47.62
CA PHE A 10 -24.51 3.93 46.17
C PHE A 10 -23.49 4.97 45.66
N PHE A 11 -23.46 6.17 46.25
CA PHE A 11 -22.49 7.20 45.85
C PHE A 11 -21.04 6.77 46.12
N ALA A 12 -20.75 6.15 47.27
CA ALA A 12 -19.41 5.65 47.56
C ALA A 12 -18.94 4.61 46.53
N VAL A 13 -19.79 3.63 46.21
CA VAL A 13 -19.47 2.61 45.20
C VAL A 13 -19.35 3.23 43.80
N ASN A 14 -20.22 4.17 43.45
CA ASN A 14 -20.20 4.82 42.14
C ASN A 14 -18.96 5.70 41.96
N THR A 15 -18.54 6.45 42.98
CA THR A 15 -17.33 7.27 42.95
C THR A 15 -16.07 6.41 42.90
N LEU A 16 -15.99 5.34 43.71
CA LEU A 16 -14.88 4.37 43.63
C LEU A 16 -14.82 3.69 42.27
N SER A 17 -15.97 3.28 41.74
CA SER A 17 -16.09 2.71 40.39
C SER A 17 -15.60 3.71 39.34
N ALA A 18 -16.03 4.97 39.37
CA ALA A 18 -15.57 6.00 38.44
C ALA A 18 -14.05 6.24 38.53
N LEU A 19 -13.48 6.27 39.75
CA LEU A 19 -12.04 6.44 39.96
C LEU A 19 -11.21 5.24 39.48
N LEU A 20 -11.78 4.02 39.49
CA LEU A 20 -11.15 2.81 38.98
C LEU A 20 -11.30 2.66 37.46
N TRP A 21 -12.48 2.94 36.92
CA TRP A 21 -12.78 2.77 35.50
C TRP A 21 -12.23 3.90 34.63
N ALA A 22 -12.16 5.14 35.13
CA ALA A 22 -11.63 6.25 34.34
C ALA A 22 -10.18 6.02 33.88
N PRO A 23 -9.22 5.61 34.74
CA PRO A 23 -7.90 5.22 34.29
C PRO A 23 -7.93 4.00 33.36
N ALA A 24 -8.72 2.96 33.68
CA ALA A 24 -8.77 1.75 32.87
C ALA A 24 -9.21 1.99 31.41
N TYR A 25 -10.08 2.99 31.16
CA TYR A 25 -10.53 3.35 29.82
C TYR A 25 -9.72 4.47 29.16
N ILE A 26 -9.18 5.42 29.95
CA ILE A 26 -8.43 6.57 29.41
C ILE A 26 -6.97 6.22 29.17
N LEU A 27 -6.33 5.47 30.07
CA LEU A 27 -4.89 5.17 30.01
C LEU A 27 -4.50 4.42 28.72
N PRO A 28 -5.26 3.42 28.22
CA PRO A 28 -4.97 2.81 26.93
C PRO A 28 -5.06 3.80 25.76
N GLY A 29 -6.04 4.72 25.78
CA GLY A 29 -6.19 5.75 24.75
C GLY A 29 -5.07 6.81 24.79
N VAL A 30 -4.62 7.18 26.00
CA VAL A 30 -3.50 8.11 26.21
C VAL A 30 -2.16 7.46 25.85
N LEU A 31 -1.96 6.18 26.18
CA LEU A 31 -0.79 5.40 25.75
C LEU A 31 -0.78 5.20 24.24
N PHE A 32 -1.94 4.94 23.63
CA PHE A 32 -2.09 4.89 22.17
C PHE A 32 -1.78 6.25 21.53
N GLY A 33 -2.29 7.37 22.07
CA GLY A 33 -1.97 8.73 21.61
C GLY A 33 -0.49 9.10 21.74
N ALA A 34 0.14 8.77 22.87
CA ALA A 34 1.58 8.98 23.06
C ALA A 34 2.43 8.10 22.14
N SER A 35 1.98 6.87 21.85
CA SER A 35 2.60 6.00 20.84
C SER A 35 2.39 6.50 19.41
N LEU A 36 1.28 7.20 19.14
CA LEU A 36 1.00 7.83 17.86
C LEU A 36 1.92 9.01 17.57
N ASP A 37 2.36 9.78 18.57
CA ASP A 37 3.34 10.86 18.35
C ASP A 37 4.72 10.31 17.95
N VAL A 38 5.15 9.18 18.54
CA VAL A 38 6.40 8.48 18.19
C VAL A 38 6.27 7.70 16.88
N ALA A 39 5.09 7.14 16.61
CA ALA A 39 4.76 6.48 15.34
C ALA A 39 4.51 7.49 14.21
N ALA A 40 4.06 8.71 14.48
CA ALA A 40 3.84 9.76 13.48
C ALA A 40 5.17 10.22 12.88
N GLU A 41 6.25 10.23 13.67
CA GLU A 41 7.60 10.58 13.20
C GLU A 41 8.18 9.57 12.19
N ILE A 42 7.64 8.34 12.11
CA ILE A 42 8.18 7.24 11.26
C ILE A 42 7.15 6.63 10.30
N ALA A 43 5.87 6.63 10.66
CA ALA A 43 4.86 5.73 10.10
C ALA A 43 3.53 6.40 9.72
N GLY A 44 3.41 7.74 9.72
CA GLY A 44 2.17 8.44 9.38
C GLY A 44 1.56 8.01 8.03
N ARG A 45 2.38 7.87 6.98
CA ARG A 45 1.95 7.38 5.65
C ARG A 45 1.53 5.91 5.66
N LEU A 46 2.26 5.05 6.36
CA LEU A 46 1.91 3.64 6.49
C LEU A 46 0.61 3.46 7.27
N ALA A 47 0.45 4.17 8.40
CA ALA A 47 -0.76 4.15 9.20
C ALA A 47 -1.96 4.64 8.37
N LEU A 48 -1.80 5.75 7.65
CA LEU A 48 -2.83 6.28 6.76
C LEU A 48 -3.15 5.28 5.62
N LEU A 49 -2.14 4.67 5.00
CA LEU A 49 -2.30 3.63 3.98
C LEU A 49 -3.10 2.44 4.53
N LEU A 50 -2.76 1.95 5.73
CA LEU A 50 -3.44 0.84 6.38
C LEU A 50 -4.90 1.21 6.71
N VAL A 51 -5.15 2.42 7.19
CA VAL A 51 -6.52 2.92 7.45
C VAL A 51 -7.32 2.99 6.15
N ILE A 52 -6.76 3.56 5.08
CA ILE A 52 -7.41 3.63 3.77
C ILE A 52 -7.74 2.23 3.27
N LEU A 53 -6.78 1.31 3.33
CA LEU A 53 -6.97 -0.07 2.90
C LEU A 53 -8.04 -0.78 3.74
N LEU A 54 -8.01 -0.65 5.07
CA LEU A 54 -9.01 -1.25 5.96
C LEU A 54 -10.41 -0.69 5.70
N VAL A 55 -10.55 0.63 5.53
CA VAL A 55 -11.82 1.28 5.22
C VAL A 55 -12.35 0.81 3.87
N LEU A 56 -11.47 0.74 2.85
CA LEU A 56 -11.83 0.27 1.52
C LEU A 56 -12.31 -1.18 1.53
N LEU A 57 -11.61 -2.07 2.24
CA LEU A 57 -11.94 -3.48 2.35
C LEU A 57 -13.22 -3.70 3.18
N TRP A 58 -13.36 -2.99 4.29
CA TRP A 58 -14.56 -3.02 5.11
C TRP A 58 -15.78 -2.51 4.33
N PHE A 59 -15.65 -1.39 3.63
CA PHE A 59 -16.72 -0.82 2.81
C PHE A 59 -17.12 -1.78 1.69
N SER A 60 -16.16 -2.39 1.03
CA SER A 60 -16.41 -3.40 -0.02
C SER A 60 -17.15 -4.61 0.52
N TRP A 61 -16.72 -5.14 1.67
CA TRP A 61 -17.41 -6.25 2.35
C TRP A 61 -18.84 -5.87 2.76
N TRP A 62 -19.01 -4.70 3.35
CA TRP A 62 -20.31 -4.17 3.76
C TRP A 62 -21.23 -3.99 2.55
N LEU A 63 -20.71 -3.43 1.45
CA LEU A 63 -21.43 -3.19 0.21
C LEU A 63 -21.89 -4.51 -0.41
N VAL A 64 -21.01 -5.51 -0.53
CA VAL A 64 -21.38 -6.84 -1.05
C VAL A 64 -22.48 -7.46 -0.19
N ARG A 65 -22.34 -7.42 1.14
CA ARG A 65 -23.36 -7.94 2.06
C ARG A 65 -24.68 -7.19 1.94
N ARG A 66 -24.64 -5.86 1.80
CA ARG A 66 -25.84 -5.01 1.67
C ARG A 66 -26.54 -5.23 0.33
N VAL A 67 -25.79 -5.23 -0.76
CA VAL A 67 -26.28 -5.44 -2.14
C VAL A 67 -26.88 -6.83 -2.28
N THR A 68 -26.18 -7.89 -1.87
CA THR A 68 -26.71 -9.27 -1.99
C THR A 68 -27.98 -9.48 -1.17
N ARG A 69 -28.07 -8.91 0.04
CA ARG A 69 -29.28 -8.98 0.88
C ARG A 69 -30.42 -8.12 0.35
N SER A 70 -30.12 -6.93 -0.20
CA SER A 70 -31.14 -5.99 -0.69
C SER A 70 -31.68 -6.40 -2.06
N LEU A 71 -30.82 -6.91 -2.94
CA LEU A 71 -31.21 -7.35 -4.28
C LEU A 71 -32.00 -8.65 -4.25
N GLN A 72 -31.72 -9.58 -3.32
CA GLN A 72 -32.41 -10.87 -3.26
C GLN A 72 -33.94 -10.83 -3.28
N PRO A 73 -34.62 -10.00 -2.46
CA PRO A 73 -36.08 -9.91 -2.48
C PRO A 73 -36.60 -9.19 -3.74
N HIS A 74 -35.87 -8.20 -4.24
CA HIS A 74 -36.28 -7.42 -5.42
C HIS A 74 -36.01 -8.12 -6.75
N ALA A 75 -35.02 -9.02 -6.80
CA ALA A 75 -34.62 -9.73 -8.01
C ALA A 75 -35.79 -10.52 -8.62
N GLN A 76 -36.59 -11.17 -7.78
CA GLN A 76 -37.75 -11.94 -8.24
C GLN A 76 -38.86 -11.03 -8.82
N ALA A 77 -39.11 -9.88 -8.19
CA ALA A 77 -40.07 -8.91 -8.71
C ALA A 77 -39.59 -8.25 -10.01
N ALA A 78 -38.30 -7.90 -10.10
CA ALA A 78 -37.69 -7.35 -11.31
C ALA A 78 -37.72 -8.36 -12.46
N GLN A 79 -37.37 -9.62 -12.18
CA GLN A 79 -37.41 -10.73 -13.14
C GLN A 79 -38.79 -10.89 -13.78
N LEU A 80 -39.86 -10.92 -12.96
CA LEU A 80 -41.23 -11.02 -13.45
C LEU A 80 -41.64 -9.82 -14.31
N ARG A 81 -41.25 -8.59 -13.92
CA ARG A 81 -41.52 -7.38 -14.72
C ARG A 81 -40.81 -7.41 -16.07
N VAL A 82 -39.55 -7.83 -16.09
CA VAL A 82 -38.75 -7.92 -17.33
C VAL A 82 -39.33 -8.98 -18.26
N LEU A 83 -39.74 -10.14 -17.74
CA LEU A 83 -40.42 -11.16 -18.54
C LEU A 83 -41.75 -10.66 -19.11
N GLN A 84 -42.57 -9.97 -18.31
CA GLN A 84 -43.83 -9.39 -18.79
C GLN A 84 -43.62 -8.34 -19.87
N TRP A 85 -42.57 -7.52 -19.74
CA TRP A 85 -42.17 -6.57 -20.76
C TRP A 85 -41.64 -7.28 -22.02
N ALA A 86 -40.80 -8.30 -21.86
CA ALA A 86 -40.19 -9.05 -22.98
C ALA A 86 -41.24 -9.81 -23.80
N ARG A 87 -42.32 -10.29 -23.18
CA ARG A 87 -43.48 -10.87 -23.87
C ARG A 87 -44.13 -9.92 -24.89
N ARG A 88 -43.90 -8.60 -24.79
CA ARG A 88 -44.36 -7.61 -25.77
C ARG A 88 -43.48 -7.54 -27.02
N TYR A 89 -42.30 -8.16 -27.01
CA TYR A 89 -41.32 -8.11 -28.09
C TYR A 89 -40.92 -9.53 -28.54
N PRO A 90 -41.49 -10.05 -29.64
CA PRO A 90 -41.30 -11.44 -30.07
C PRO A 90 -39.84 -11.85 -30.35
N ARG A 91 -38.95 -10.90 -30.64
CA ARG A 91 -37.51 -11.16 -30.86
C ARG A 91 -36.72 -11.33 -29.56
N ILE A 92 -37.19 -10.74 -28.46
CA ILE A 92 -36.49 -10.71 -27.18
C ILE A 92 -37.06 -11.77 -26.22
N GLU A 93 -38.34 -12.11 -26.39
CA GLU A 93 -39.06 -13.08 -25.56
C GLU A 93 -38.31 -14.42 -25.39
N PRO A 94 -37.76 -15.07 -26.44
CA PRO A 94 -37.09 -16.36 -26.27
C PRO A 94 -35.79 -16.25 -25.45
N LEU A 95 -35.05 -15.15 -25.64
CA LEU A 95 -33.83 -14.86 -24.89
C LEU A 95 -34.14 -14.52 -23.42
N ALA A 96 -35.18 -13.71 -23.19
CA ALA A 96 -35.60 -13.35 -21.84
C ALA A 96 -36.17 -14.58 -21.11
N ALA A 97 -36.97 -15.41 -21.77
CA ALA A 97 -37.52 -16.64 -21.22
C ALA A 97 -36.40 -17.60 -20.82
N SER A 98 -35.42 -17.87 -21.71
CA SER A 98 -34.30 -18.77 -21.40
C SER A 98 -33.37 -18.27 -20.28
N LEU A 99 -33.17 -16.95 -20.15
CA LEU A 99 -32.28 -16.36 -19.15
C LEU A 99 -32.95 -16.09 -17.80
N LEU A 100 -34.26 -15.85 -17.80
CA LEU A 100 -35.01 -15.36 -16.65
C LEU A 100 -36.20 -16.27 -16.30
N ASP A 101 -36.25 -17.53 -16.74
CA ASP A 101 -37.33 -18.47 -16.39
C ASP A 101 -37.45 -18.62 -14.86
N PRO A 102 -38.56 -18.22 -14.21
CA PRO A 102 -38.74 -18.30 -12.77
C PRO A 102 -38.77 -19.74 -12.23
N GLU A 103 -39.11 -20.71 -13.07
CA GLU A 103 -39.19 -22.13 -12.72
C GLU A 103 -37.81 -22.80 -12.69
N HIS A 104 -36.76 -22.12 -13.19
CA HIS A 104 -35.41 -22.65 -13.15
C HIS A 104 -34.85 -22.61 -11.71
N PRO A 105 -34.24 -23.70 -11.19
CA PRO A 105 -33.71 -23.75 -9.82
C PRO A 105 -32.70 -22.63 -9.51
N GLU A 106 -32.02 -22.13 -10.53
CA GLU A 106 -30.98 -21.10 -10.45
C GLU A 106 -31.37 -19.72 -11.01
N ALA A 107 -32.66 -19.52 -11.32
CA ALA A 107 -33.14 -18.33 -12.01
C ALA A 107 -32.75 -16.99 -11.35
N ARG A 108 -32.73 -16.97 -10.01
CA ARG A 108 -32.35 -15.77 -9.24
C ARG A 108 -30.86 -15.46 -9.36
N GLY A 109 -30.01 -16.49 -9.40
CA GLY A 109 -28.58 -16.34 -9.61
C GLY A 109 -28.29 -15.82 -11.01
N MET A 110 -28.98 -16.37 -12.01
CA MET A 110 -28.89 -15.90 -13.40
C MET A 110 -29.34 -14.44 -13.54
N THR A 111 -30.46 -14.04 -12.90
CA THR A 111 -30.94 -12.65 -12.92
C THR A 111 -29.90 -11.67 -12.38
N VAL A 112 -29.25 -12.00 -11.26
CA VAL A 112 -28.20 -11.15 -10.68
C VAL A 112 -27.00 -11.05 -11.63
N LEU A 113 -26.57 -12.16 -12.22
CA LEU A 113 -25.47 -12.17 -13.19
C LEU A 113 -25.83 -11.38 -14.46
N THR A 114 -27.07 -11.45 -14.96
CA THR A 114 -27.53 -10.63 -16.09
C THR A 114 -27.51 -9.15 -15.76
N GLY A 115 -27.95 -8.76 -14.56
CA GLY A 115 -27.85 -7.37 -14.09
C GLY A 115 -26.39 -6.89 -14.01
N LEU A 116 -25.50 -7.73 -13.47
CA LEU A 116 -24.07 -7.44 -13.42
C LEU A 116 -23.46 -7.33 -14.82
N LEU A 117 -23.84 -8.19 -15.76
CA LEU A 117 -23.39 -8.12 -17.15
C LEU A 117 -23.74 -6.77 -17.77
N ILE A 118 -25.00 -6.33 -17.66
CA ILE A 118 -25.45 -5.05 -18.24
C ILE A 118 -24.70 -3.88 -17.62
N VAL A 119 -24.62 -3.82 -16.29
CA VAL A 119 -23.95 -2.72 -15.58
C VAL A 119 -22.46 -2.69 -15.87
N ALA A 120 -21.79 -3.85 -15.84
CA ALA A 120 -20.35 -3.95 -16.09
C ALA A 120 -20.01 -3.63 -17.54
N SER A 121 -20.78 -4.11 -18.51
CA SER A 121 -20.60 -3.75 -19.92
C SER A 121 -20.82 -2.26 -20.17
N ALA A 122 -21.86 -1.65 -19.58
CA ALA A 122 -22.10 -0.22 -19.69
C ALA A 122 -20.97 0.60 -19.05
N ALA A 123 -20.50 0.19 -17.87
CA ALA A 123 -19.35 0.82 -17.20
C ALA A 123 -18.07 0.72 -18.04
N PHE A 124 -17.77 -0.47 -18.60
CA PHE A 124 -16.60 -0.67 -19.46
C PHE A 124 -16.64 0.25 -20.68
N LEU A 125 -17.76 0.30 -21.39
CA LEU A 125 -17.93 1.18 -22.55
C LEU A 125 -17.81 2.67 -22.18
N MET A 126 -18.38 3.07 -21.03
CA MET A 126 -18.25 4.43 -20.53
C MET A 126 -16.80 4.79 -20.20
N ILE A 127 -16.05 3.88 -19.59
CA ILE A 127 -14.62 4.08 -19.28
C ILE A 127 -13.83 4.22 -20.57
N VAL A 128 -14.00 3.29 -21.53
CA VAL A 128 -13.31 3.32 -22.83
C VAL A 128 -13.56 4.63 -23.58
N TRP A 129 -14.79 5.14 -23.54
CA TRP A 129 -15.16 6.42 -24.17
C TRP A 129 -14.45 7.63 -23.54
N HIS A 130 -14.06 7.56 -22.27
CA HIS A 130 -13.44 8.66 -21.51
C HIS A 130 -11.96 8.39 -21.18
N LEU A 131 -11.24 7.59 -21.98
CA LEU A 131 -9.81 7.29 -21.76
C LEU A 131 -8.85 8.44 -22.12
N THR A 132 -9.34 9.64 -22.45
CA THR A 132 -8.50 10.78 -22.84
C THR A 132 -8.13 11.68 -21.65
N PRO A 133 -6.92 12.27 -21.63
CA PRO A 133 -6.44 13.10 -20.52
C PRO A 133 -7.36 14.28 -20.14
N ASP A 134 -8.04 14.88 -21.12
CA ASP A 134 -8.86 16.07 -20.93
C ASP A 134 -10.23 15.80 -20.29
N THR A 135 -10.53 14.54 -19.96
CA THR A 135 -11.82 14.13 -19.37
C THR A 135 -11.78 14.18 -17.84
N LEU A 136 -12.95 14.10 -17.21
CA LEU A 136 -13.06 13.94 -15.76
C LEU A 136 -12.26 12.73 -15.26
N LEU A 137 -12.29 11.62 -16.01
CA LEU A 137 -11.62 10.37 -15.62
C LEU A 137 -10.09 10.51 -15.73
N GLY A 138 -9.58 11.12 -16.80
CA GLY A 138 -8.15 11.42 -16.95
C GLY A 138 -7.61 12.36 -15.86
N ASN A 139 -8.39 13.36 -15.45
CA ASN A 139 -8.02 14.23 -14.33
C ASN A 139 -8.00 13.48 -12.98
N LEU A 140 -8.96 12.59 -12.75
CA LEU A 140 -8.99 11.74 -11.55
C LEU A 140 -7.82 10.75 -11.52
N ASP A 141 -7.43 10.21 -12.68
CA ASP A 141 -6.25 9.35 -12.83
C ASP A 141 -4.97 10.08 -12.35
N LEU A 142 -4.74 11.29 -12.85
CA LEU A 142 -3.59 12.12 -12.46
C LEU A 142 -3.63 12.52 -10.99
N TYR A 143 -4.79 12.97 -10.49
CA TYR A 143 -4.95 13.38 -9.09
C TYR A 143 -4.68 12.20 -8.15
N LEU A 144 -5.32 11.06 -8.40
CA LEU A 144 -5.18 9.89 -7.54
C LEU A 144 -3.75 9.34 -7.59
N PHE A 145 -3.13 9.28 -8.78
CA PHE A 145 -1.74 8.88 -8.92
C PHE A 145 -0.83 9.76 -8.05
N ASN A 146 -0.88 11.08 -8.21
CA ASN A 146 -0.03 12.01 -7.46
C ASN A 146 -0.27 11.93 -5.94
N TRP A 147 -1.51 11.75 -5.51
CA TRP A 147 -1.83 11.61 -4.10
C TRP A 147 -1.32 10.30 -3.52
N LEU A 148 -1.48 9.17 -4.23
CA LEU A 148 -0.97 7.87 -3.78
C LEU A 148 0.57 7.82 -3.78
N GLN A 149 1.24 8.48 -4.73
CA GLN A 149 2.70 8.59 -4.71
C GLN A 149 3.21 9.30 -3.43
N LYS A 150 2.46 10.29 -2.92
CA LYS A 150 2.79 10.93 -1.63
C LYS A 150 2.62 10.01 -0.43
N LEU A 151 1.83 8.94 -0.53
CA LEU A 151 1.63 7.96 0.54
C LEU A 151 2.66 6.82 0.54
N ARG A 152 3.59 6.81 -0.42
CA ARG A 152 4.60 5.74 -0.49
C ARG A 152 5.55 5.76 0.70
N SER A 153 5.88 4.56 1.17
CA SER A 153 6.83 4.28 2.25
C SER A 153 7.47 2.90 2.06
N PRO A 154 8.68 2.63 2.56
CA PRO A 154 9.34 1.34 2.34
C PRO A 154 8.53 0.13 2.81
N LEU A 155 7.88 0.22 3.98
CA LEU A 155 7.02 -0.85 4.49
C LEU A 155 5.70 -0.96 3.72
N GLY A 156 5.12 0.17 3.31
CA GLY A 156 3.91 0.18 2.49
C GLY A 156 4.15 -0.45 1.12
N ASP A 157 5.31 -0.20 0.52
CA ASP A 157 5.72 -0.78 -0.75
C ASP A 157 5.86 -2.30 -0.64
N ARG A 158 6.57 -2.81 0.38
CA ARG A 158 6.68 -4.26 0.64
C ARG A 158 5.31 -4.92 0.84
N LEU A 159 4.42 -4.29 1.61
CA LEU A 159 3.06 -4.78 1.82
C LEU A 159 2.27 -4.83 0.52
N MET A 160 2.27 -3.75 -0.26
CA MET A 160 1.54 -3.68 -1.53
C MET A 160 2.10 -4.62 -2.60
N ILE A 161 3.41 -4.89 -2.57
CA ILE A 161 4.03 -5.92 -3.41
C ILE A 161 3.51 -7.31 -3.04
N GLY A 162 3.55 -7.69 -1.76
CA GLY A 162 2.97 -8.97 -1.33
C GLY A 162 1.49 -9.13 -1.69
N ILE A 163 0.71 -8.04 -1.62
CA ILE A 163 -0.70 -8.04 -2.07
C ILE A 163 -0.80 -8.17 -3.60
N THR A 164 0.02 -7.45 -4.38
CA THR A 164 -0.06 -7.51 -5.85
C THR A 164 0.37 -8.86 -6.41
N GLU A 165 1.25 -9.59 -5.73
CA GLU A 165 1.69 -10.93 -6.12
C GLU A 165 0.53 -11.94 -6.16
N LEU A 166 -0.50 -11.78 -5.31
CA LEU A 166 -1.73 -12.57 -5.39
C LEU A 166 -2.47 -12.38 -6.72
N GLY A 167 -2.30 -11.22 -7.35
CA GLY A 167 -2.85 -10.91 -8.68
C GLY A 167 -1.91 -11.24 -9.85
N ASN A 168 -0.73 -11.81 -9.57
CA ASN A 168 0.28 -12.08 -10.59
C ASN A 168 -0.16 -13.20 -11.53
N GLY A 169 0.14 -13.04 -12.83
CA GLY A 169 -0.20 -14.02 -13.85
C GLY A 169 0.39 -15.41 -13.58
N GLU A 170 1.64 -15.51 -13.14
CA GLU A 170 2.27 -16.81 -12.86
C GLU A 170 1.57 -17.56 -11.72
N VAL A 171 1.28 -16.85 -10.63
CA VAL A 171 0.54 -17.39 -9.48
C VAL A 171 -0.87 -17.82 -9.92
N LEU A 172 -1.59 -16.96 -10.64
CA LEU A 172 -2.98 -17.21 -10.99
C LEU A 172 -3.16 -18.24 -12.12
N TYR A 173 -2.25 -18.32 -13.09
CA TYR A 173 -2.26 -19.37 -14.11
C TYR A 173 -1.86 -20.73 -13.51
N GLY A 174 -0.86 -20.76 -12.62
CA GLY A 174 -0.54 -21.96 -11.85
C GLY A 174 -1.72 -22.44 -11.00
N PHE A 175 -2.36 -21.52 -10.28
CA PHE A 175 -3.56 -21.77 -9.49
C PHE A 175 -4.72 -22.30 -10.36
N THR A 176 -4.93 -21.67 -11.51
CA THR A 176 -5.93 -22.08 -12.50
C THR A 176 -5.66 -23.49 -13.00
N GLY A 177 -4.41 -23.82 -13.33
CA GLY A 177 -3.99 -25.14 -13.79
C GLY A 177 -4.23 -26.23 -12.75
N VAL A 178 -3.79 -26.00 -11.51
CA VAL A 178 -3.98 -26.98 -10.42
C VAL A 178 -5.46 -27.21 -10.14
N LEU A 179 -6.28 -26.16 -10.02
CA LEU A 179 -7.72 -26.33 -9.79
C LEU A 179 -8.41 -26.99 -10.98
N CYS A 180 -7.98 -26.69 -12.22
CA CYS A 180 -8.49 -27.38 -13.39
C CYS A 180 -8.21 -28.89 -13.29
N LEU A 181 -6.97 -29.30 -13.00
CA LEU A 181 -6.62 -30.71 -12.82
C LEU A 181 -7.43 -31.38 -11.71
N VAL A 182 -7.64 -30.71 -10.58
CA VAL A 182 -8.50 -31.20 -9.49
C VAL A 182 -9.94 -31.42 -9.95
N LEU A 183 -10.52 -30.45 -10.67
CA LEU A 183 -11.88 -30.55 -11.20
C LEU A 183 -12.01 -31.69 -12.23
N LEU A 184 -11.01 -31.86 -13.10
CA LEU A 184 -10.97 -32.96 -14.08
C LEU A 184 -10.84 -34.33 -13.36
N TRP A 185 -9.97 -34.42 -12.35
CA TRP A 185 -9.80 -35.63 -11.54
C TRP A 185 -11.09 -36.04 -10.83
N GLN A 186 -11.82 -35.07 -10.28
CA GLN A 186 -13.13 -35.27 -9.67
C GLN A 186 -14.28 -35.43 -10.69
N ARG A 187 -13.96 -35.47 -11.99
CA ARG A 187 -14.92 -35.62 -13.10
C ARG A 187 -15.93 -34.47 -13.24
N HIS A 188 -15.60 -33.29 -12.70
CA HIS A 188 -16.37 -32.05 -12.88
C HIS A 188 -15.99 -31.34 -14.19
N TRP A 189 -16.06 -32.05 -15.32
CA TRP A 189 -15.59 -31.58 -16.64
C TRP A 189 -16.18 -30.23 -17.06
N ARG A 190 -17.49 -30.03 -16.83
CA ARG A 190 -18.17 -28.76 -17.17
C ARG A 190 -17.61 -27.58 -16.38
N ALA A 191 -17.36 -27.77 -15.07
CA ALA A 191 -16.77 -26.74 -14.23
C ALA A 191 -15.34 -26.43 -14.68
N ALA A 192 -14.55 -27.46 -14.99
CA ALA A 192 -13.18 -27.30 -15.49
C ALA A 192 -13.12 -26.53 -16.82
N VAL A 193 -14.01 -26.83 -17.78
CA VAL A 193 -14.08 -26.11 -19.07
C VAL A 193 -14.47 -24.65 -18.85
N HIS A 194 -15.52 -24.36 -18.08
CA HIS A 194 -15.92 -22.97 -17.84
C HIS A 194 -14.84 -22.21 -17.07
N TRP A 195 -14.17 -22.87 -16.12
CA TRP A 195 -13.03 -22.31 -15.39
C TRP A 195 -11.90 -21.89 -16.34
N LEU A 196 -11.47 -22.81 -17.20
CA LEU A 196 -10.38 -22.55 -18.16
C LEU A 196 -10.76 -21.46 -19.17
N VAL A 197 -11.97 -21.53 -19.74
CA VAL A 197 -12.48 -20.54 -20.71
C VAL A 197 -12.64 -19.17 -20.07
N THR A 198 -13.02 -19.10 -18.79
CA THR A 198 -13.14 -17.83 -18.06
C THR A 198 -11.79 -17.13 -17.97
N VAL A 199 -10.75 -17.86 -17.51
CA VAL A 199 -9.40 -17.31 -17.32
C VAL A 199 -8.73 -16.99 -18.66
N ALA A 200 -8.77 -17.93 -19.62
CA ALA A 200 -8.20 -17.73 -20.95
C ALA A 200 -8.89 -16.60 -21.72
N GLY A 201 -10.23 -16.54 -21.64
CA GLY A 201 -11.02 -15.51 -22.32
C GLY A 201 -10.69 -14.11 -21.85
N VAL A 202 -10.62 -13.87 -20.52
CA VAL A 202 -10.22 -12.56 -19.99
C VAL A 202 -8.77 -12.21 -20.35
N ALA A 203 -7.86 -13.18 -20.33
CA ALA A 203 -6.47 -12.94 -20.71
C ALA A 203 -6.37 -12.50 -22.19
N LEU A 204 -7.04 -13.21 -23.09
CA LEU A 204 -7.11 -12.89 -24.53
C LEU A 204 -7.75 -11.51 -24.77
N LEU A 205 -8.90 -11.23 -24.15
CA LEU A 205 -9.58 -9.94 -24.27
C LEU A 205 -8.71 -8.80 -23.75
N THR A 206 -8.05 -8.98 -22.61
CA THR A 206 -7.16 -7.96 -22.03
C THR A 206 -5.97 -7.68 -22.94
N TYR A 207 -5.33 -8.73 -23.48
CA TYR A 207 -4.21 -8.58 -24.40
C TYR A 207 -4.62 -7.89 -25.71
N GLY A 208 -5.75 -8.29 -26.29
CA GLY A 208 -6.30 -7.67 -27.50
C GLY A 208 -6.65 -6.20 -27.29
N LEU A 209 -7.31 -5.86 -26.18
CA LEU A 209 -7.67 -4.47 -25.85
C LEU A 209 -6.44 -3.59 -25.61
N LYS A 210 -5.38 -4.13 -25.00
CA LYS A 210 -4.10 -3.42 -24.85
C LYS A 210 -3.52 -3.02 -26.20
N ALA A 211 -3.52 -3.94 -27.17
CA ALA A 211 -3.02 -3.68 -28.52
C ALA A 211 -3.83 -2.62 -29.27
N VAL A 212 -5.15 -2.53 -29.01
CA VAL A 212 -6.04 -1.58 -29.68
C VAL A 212 -6.01 -0.19 -29.03
N THR A 213 -6.02 -0.12 -27.70
CA THR A 213 -6.17 1.16 -26.97
C THR A 213 -4.86 1.92 -26.80
N ALA A 214 -3.72 1.22 -26.79
CA ALA A 214 -2.39 1.79 -26.74
C ALA A 214 -2.15 2.83 -25.61
N VAL A 215 -2.89 2.74 -24.50
CA VAL A 215 -2.82 3.71 -23.39
C VAL A 215 -1.47 3.61 -22.70
N GLN A 216 -0.82 4.76 -22.53
CA GLN A 216 0.47 4.88 -21.85
C GLN A 216 0.32 4.70 -20.33
N ARG A 217 1.34 4.09 -19.70
CA ARG A 217 1.38 3.90 -18.25
C ARG A 217 1.68 5.20 -17.50
N PRO A 218 1.41 5.27 -16.19
CA PRO A 218 1.94 6.36 -15.37
C PRO A 218 3.46 6.46 -15.46
N PRO A 219 4.03 7.68 -15.38
CA PRO A 219 5.45 7.94 -15.62
C PRO A 219 6.31 7.53 -14.41
N VAL A 220 6.43 6.23 -14.15
CA VAL A 220 7.37 5.67 -13.17
C VAL A 220 8.58 5.09 -13.93
N PRO A 221 9.81 5.62 -13.73
CA PRO A 221 10.97 5.38 -14.62
C PRO A 221 11.36 3.92 -14.91
N ALA A 222 10.98 2.95 -14.07
CA ALA A 222 11.37 1.55 -14.26
C ALA A 222 10.33 0.68 -14.97
N ILE A 223 9.19 1.26 -15.36
CA ILE A 223 8.00 0.52 -15.81
C ILE A 223 7.52 1.00 -17.19
N THR A 224 8.15 2.02 -17.73
CA THR A 224 7.85 2.62 -19.05
C THR A 224 8.09 1.66 -20.21
N ASP A 225 8.94 0.65 -20.05
CA ASP A 225 9.25 -0.33 -21.11
C ASP A 225 8.27 -1.54 -21.13
N MET A 226 7.22 -1.52 -20.30
CA MET A 226 6.20 -2.58 -20.26
C MET A 226 5.10 -2.37 -21.31
N SER A 227 4.37 -3.46 -21.62
CA SER A 227 3.10 -3.43 -22.38
C SER A 227 2.12 -2.33 -21.92
N PHE A 228 1.26 -1.86 -22.84
CA PHE A 228 0.24 -0.83 -22.61
C PHE A 228 -0.56 -0.99 -21.31
N SER A 229 -1.05 0.13 -20.77
CA SER A 229 -1.67 0.18 -19.44
C SER A 229 -3.09 -0.39 -19.41
N PHE A 230 -3.92 -0.01 -20.38
CA PHE A 230 -5.36 -0.28 -20.35
C PHE A 230 -5.74 -1.57 -21.11
N PRO A 231 -6.64 -2.40 -20.56
CA PRO A 231 -7.07 -2.44 -19.17
C PRO A 231 -6.01 -3.14 -18.29
N SER A 232 -6.08 -2.96 -16.97
CA SER A 232 -5.15 -3.61 -16.05
C SER A 232 -5.33 -5.13 -16.06
N GLY A 233 -4.25 -5.85 -16.41
CA GLY A 233 -4.24 -7.32 -16.45
C GLY A 233 -4.40 -7.98 -15.09
N HIS A 234 -3.74 -7.45 -14.04
CA HIS A 234 -3.90 -7.95 -12.67
C HIS A 234 -5.36 -7.79 -12.20
N ALA A 235 -5.97 -6.63 -12.50
CA ALA A 235 -7.34 -6.36 -12.11
C ALA A 235 -8.33 -7.31 -12.83
N SER A 236 -8.21 -7.45 -14.16
CA SER A 236 -9.13 -8.28 -14.94
C SER A 236 -9.00 -9.77 -14.60
N ILE A 237 -7.78 -10.30 -14.53
CA ILE A 237 -7.55 -11.71 -14.23
C ILE A 237 -7.95 -12.07 -12.80
N SER A 238 -7.74 -11.16 -11.83
CA SER A 238 -8.19 -11.37 -10.45
C SER A 238 -9.71 -11.50 -10.37
N VAL A 239 -10.45 -10.71 -11.15
CA VAL A 239 -11.91 -10.85 -11.24
C VAL A 239 -12.29 -12.18 -11.88
N ALA A 240 -11.62 -12.55 -12.98
CA ALA A 240 -11.87 -13.82 -13.67
C ALA A 240 -11.69 -15.01 -12.73
N VAL A 241 -10.57 -15.09 -12.02
CA VAL A 241 -10.23 -16.20 -11.13
C VAL A 241 -11.07 -16.18 -9.86
N TYR A 242 -11.00 -15.10 -9.06
CA TYR A 242 -11.68 -15.06 -7.75
C TYR A 242 -13.18 -14.91 -7.88
N GLY A 243 -13.65 -14.12 -8.85
CA GLY A 243 -15.08 -13.93 -9.11
C GLY A 243 -15.74 -15.20 -9.60
N PHE A 244 -15.14 -15.92 -10.56
CA PHE A 244 -15.71 -17.17 -11.04
C PHE A 244 -15.58 -18.30 -10.02
N LEU A 245 -14.50 -18.35 -9.22
CA LEU A 245 -14.39 -19.27 -8.09
C LEU A 245 -15.53 -19.02 -7.09
N ALA A 246 -15.86 -17.76 -6.79
CA ALA A 246 -17.01 -17.42 -5.96
C ALA A 246 -18.33 -17.86 -6.59
N VAL A 247 -18.49 -17.80 -7.92
CA VAL A 247 -19.68 -18.32 -8.61
C VAL A 247 -19.82 -19.84 -8.42
N ILE A 248 -18.73 -20.60 -8.56
CA ILE A 248 -18.70 -22.05 -8.33
C ILE A 248 -19.04 -22.36 -6.87
N LEU A 249 -18.35 -21.75 -5.91
CA LEU A 249 -18.54 -22.00 -4.49
C LEU A 249 -19.94 -21.57 -4.01
N ALA A 250 -20.45 -20.43 -4.48
CA ALA A 250 -21.77 -19.96 -4.09
C ALA A 250 -22.88 -20.90 -4.57
N ARG A 251 -22.72 -21.57 -5.71
CA ARG A 251 -23.70 -22.55 -6.22
C ARG A 251 -23.97 -23.68 -5.22
N GLU A 252 -22.94 -24.11 -4.52
CA GLU A 252 -22.95 -25.24 -3.59
C GLU A 252 -23.28 -24.83 -2.14
N LEU A 253 -23.22 -23.53 -1.84
CA LEU A 253 -23.53 -23.00 -0.52
C LEU A 253 -25.04 -22.78 -0.33
N ARG A 254 -25.48 -22.88 0.93
CA ARG A 254 -26.80 -22.39 1.34
C ARG A 254 -26.92 -20.91 0.98
N ARG A 255 -28.10 -20.51 0.50
CA ARG A 255 -28.40 -19.16 0.02
C ARG A 255 -28.02 -18.02 0.99
N SER A 256 -28.15 -18.24 2.30
CA SER A 256 -27.79 -17.26 3.33
C SER A 256 -26.27 -17.00 3.43
N TRP A 257 -25.46 -17.83 2.79
CA TRP A 257 -23.99 -17.79 2.82
C TRP A 257 -23.37 -17.39 1.47
N HIS A 258 -24.15 -17.22 0.41
CA HIS A 258 -23.63 -16.78 -0.91
C HIS A 258 -22.81 -15.49 -0.83
N TRP A 259 -23.27 -14.55 -0.01
CA TRP A 259 -22.61 -13.27 0.18
C TRP A 259 -21.17 -13.41 0.71
N LEU A 260 -20.86 -14.49 1.46
CA LEU A 260 -19.52 -14.71 2.00
C LEU A 260 -18.52 -15.04 0.89
N ALA A 261 -18.88 -15.93 -0.03
CA ALA A 261 -18.03 -16.28 -1.18
C ALA A 261 -17.73 -15.04 -2.04
N TYR A 262 -18.76 -14.24 -2.34
CA TYR A 262 -18.58 -13.00 -3.10
C TYR A 262 -17.81 -11.93 -2.33
N ALA A 263 -18.02 -11.80 -1.02
CA ALA A 263 -17.30 -10.82 -0.21
C ALA A 263 -15.80 -11.14 -0.12
N THR A 264 -15.44 -12.42 0.02
CA THR A 264 -14.03 -12.85 0.00
C THR A 264 -13.38 -12.60 -1.36
N ALA A 265 -14.07 -12.88 -2.46
CA ALA A 265 -13.54 -12.59 -3.80
C ALA A 265 -13.34 -11.08 -4.02
N VAL A 266 -14.35 -10.27 -3.68
CA VAL A 266 -14.26 -8.80 -3.80
C VAL A 266 -13.16 -8.23 -2.91
N PHE A 267 -12.98 -8.75 -1.69
CA PHE A 267 -11.88 -8.36 -0.82
C PHE A 267 -10.52 -8.50 -1.51
N LEU A 268 -10.23 -9.66 -2.11
CA LEU A 268 -8.98 -9.89 -2.84
C LEU A 268 -8.86 -9.00 -4.07
N ILE A 269 -9.91 -8.92 -4.88
CA ILE A 269 -9.94 -8.11 -6.11
C ILE A 269 -9.67 -6.64 -5.82
N VAL A 270 -10.28 -6.09 -4.76
CA VAL A 270 -10.11 -4.69 -4.34
C VAL A 270 -8.72 -4.45 -3.77
N ALA A 271 -8.21 -5.36 -2.92
CA ALA A 271 -6.85 -5.27 -2.39
C ALA A 271 -5.80 -5.25 -3.51
N ILE A 272 -5.93 -6.16 -4.49
CA ILE A 272 -5.03 -6.26 -5.65
C ILE A 272 -5.16 -5.02 -6.54
N GLY A 273 -6.37 -4.57 -6.86
CA GLY A 273 -6.54 -3.36 -7.67
C GLY A 273 -5.96 -2.12 -6.99
N PHE A 274 -6.16 -1.97 -5.68
CA PHE A 274 -5.59 -0.87 -4.91
C PHE A 274 -4.06 -0.91 -4.88
N SER A 275 -3.44 -2.08 -4.75
CA SER A 275 -1.97 -2.19 -4.78
C SER A 275 -1.40 -1.74 -6.14
N ARG A 276 -2.10 -1.98 -7.26
CA ARG A 276 -1.67 -1.46 -8.58
C ARG A 276 -1.69 0.06 -8.66
N LEU A 277 -2.70 0.70 -8.05
CA LEU A 277 -2.80 2.16 -8.00
C LEU A 277 -1.72 2.76 -7.10
N TYR A 278 -1.51 2.17 -5.91
CA TYR A 278 -0.49 2.62 -4.96
C TYR A 278 0.93 2.49 -5.54
N LEU A 279 1.24 1.36 -6.18
CA LEU A 279 2.56 1.13 -6.82
C LEU A 279 2.78 1.99 -8.07
N GLY A 280 1.77 2.75 -8.52
CA GLY A 280 1.90 3.71 -9.61
C GLY A 280 2.04 3.08 -10.99
N VAL A 281 1.59 1.84 -11.17
CA VAL A 281 1.79 1.06 -12.41
C VAL A 281 0.58 1.05 -13.34
N HIS A 282 -0.55 1.53 -12.84
CA HIS A 282 -1.81 1.65 -13.54
C HIS A 282 -2.56 2.89 -13.06
N TRP A 283 -3.34 3.47 -13.97
CA TRP A 283 -4.31 4.50 -13.70
C TRP A 283 -5.57 3.92 -13.03
N LEU A 284 -6.42 4.78 -12.45
CA LEU A 284 -7.71 4.36 -11.89
C LEU A 284 -8.61 3.78 -12.99
N SER A 285 -8.65 4.43 -14.15
CA SER A 285 -9.35 3.97 -15.35
C SER A 285 -8.95 2.57 -15.79
N ASP A 286 -7.66 2.22 -15.72
CA ASP A 286 -7.16 0.88 -16.06
C ASP A 286 -7.71 -0.20 -15.13
N VAL A 287 -7.75 0.08 -13.83
CA VAL A 287 -8.23 -0.86 -12.81
C VAL A 287 -9.75 -1.00 -12.90
N LEU A 288 -10.48 0.11 -13.01
CA LEU A 288 -11.94 0.08 -13.21
C LEU A 288 -12.33 -0.60 -14.52
N GLY A 289 -11.60 -0.33 -15.60
CA GLY A 289 -11.77 -0.98 -16.89
C GLY A 289 -11.51 -2.49 -16.78
N GLY A 290 -10.41 -2.89 -16.15
CA GLY A 290 -10.11 -4.30 -15.89
C GLY A 290 -11.18 -5.01 -15.05
N TRP A 291 -11.68 -4.37 -13.99
CA TRP A 291 -12.77 -4.91 -13.17
C TRP A 291 -14.06 -5.06 -13.96
N SER A 292 -14.48 -4.03 -14.70
CA SER A 292 -15.70 -4.07 -15.51
C SER A 292 -15.64 -5.14 -16.62
N LEU A 293 -14.50 -5.28 -17.32
CA LEU A 293 -14.28 -6.34 -18.31
C LEU A 293 -14.36 -7.72 -17.67
N GLY A 294 -13.66 -7.91 -16.55
CA GLY A 294 -13.67 -9.17 -15.81
C GLY A 294 -15.06 -9.53 -15.29
N VAL A 295 -15.81 -8.58 -14.71
CA VAL A 295 -17.16 -8.82 -14.19
C VAL A 295 -18.11 -9.18 -15.33
N ALA A 296 -18.04 -8.48 -16.47
CA ALA A 296 -18.85 -8.80 -17.64
C ALA A 296 -18.56 -10.22 -18.14
N TRP A 297 -17.30 -10.61 -18.27
CA TRP A 297 -16.94 -11.97 -18.71
C TRP A 297 -17.35 -13.05 -17.71
N VAL A 298 -17.10 -12.83 -16.41
CA VAL A 298 -17.54 -13.74 -15.34
C VAL A 298 -19.06 -13.86 -15.31
N ALA A 299 -19.80 -12.79 -15.61
CA ALA A 299 -21.25 -12.84 -15.69
C ALA A 299 -21.72 -13.71 -16.87
N VAL A 300 -21.14 -13.54 -18.06
CA VAL A 300 -21.41 -14.42 -19.23
C VAL A 300 -21.14 -15.88 -18.88
N MET A 301 -19.95 -16.16 -18.37
CA MET A 301 -19.53 -17.53 -18.04
C MET A 301 -20.32 -18.11 -16.87
N GLY A 302 -20.70 -17.29 -15.89
CA GLY A 302 -21.55 -17.69 -14.77
C GLY A 302 -22.97 -18.02 -15.20
N ILE A 303 -23.54 -17.27 -16.15
CA ILE A 303 -24.84 -17.58 -16.75
C ILE A 303 -24.76 -18.92 -17.49
N ALA A 304 -23.78 -19.09 -18.38
CA ALA A 304 -23.58 -20.33 -19.14
C ALA A 304 -23.38 -21.54 -18.22
N TYR A 305 -22.59 -21.39 -17.15
CA TYR A 305 -22.34 -22.45 -16.18
C TYR A 305 -23.60 -22.87 -15.41
N ARG A 306 -24.50 -21.92 -15.11
CA ARG A 306 -25.73 -22.16 -14.34
C ARG A 306 -26.90 -22.67 -15.18
N GLN A 307 -26.89 -22.43 -16.50
CA GLN A 307 -27.90 -22.97 -17.42
C GLN A 307 -27.88 -24.49 -17.52
N HIS A 308 -26.74 -25.12 -17.23
CA HIS A 308 -26.60 -26.57 -17.33
C HIS A 308 -26.54 -27.22 -15.92
N PRO A 309 -27.25 -28.34 -15.71
CA PRO A 309 -27.08 -29.15 -14.50
C PRO A 309 -25.62 -29.59 -14.39
N SER A 310 -24.98 -29.36 -13.24
CA SER A 310 -23.64 -29.87 -12.96
C SER A 310 -23.68 -30.78 -11.74
N SER A 311 -22.74 -31.73 -11.66
CA SER A 311 -22.52 -32.49 -10.44
C SER A 311 -22.08 -31.55 -9.31
N ALA A 312 -22.62 -31.80 -8.11
CA ALA A 312 -22.33 -30.99 -6.93
C ALA A 312 -20.86 -31.11 -6.51
N ILE A 313 -20.22 -29.99 -6.23
CA ILE A 313 -18.84 -29.92 -5.75
C ILE A 313 -18.84 -29.79 -4.22
N SER A 314 -18.07 -30.63 -3.53
CA SER A 314 -17.97 -30.56 -2.07
C SER A 314 -17.20 -29.32 -1.61
N VAL A 315 -17.91 -28.27 -1.17
CA VAL A 315 -17.31 -27.02 -0.66
C VAL A 315 -16.37 -27.26 0.52
N ARG A 316 -16.67 -28.24 1.37
CA ARG A 316 -15.85 -28.57 2.55
C ARG A 316 -14.45 -29.04 2.19
N VAL A 317 -14.26 -29.57 0.98
CA VAL A 317 -12.96 -30.03 0.48
C VAL A 317 -12.40 -29.01 -0.51
N PHE A 318 -13.22 -28.54 -1.44
CA PHE A 318 -12.77 -27.68 -2.53
C PHE A 318 -12.32 -26.30 -2.05
N ALA A 319 -13.05 -25.65 -1.15
CA ALA A 319 -12.67 -24.32 -0.64
C ALA A 319 -11.33 -24.30 0.13
N PRO A 320 -11.08 -25.19 1.12
CA PRO A 320 -9.77 -25.20 1.79
C PRO A 320 -8.65 -25.65 0.86
N LEU A 321 -8.91 -26.54 -0.10
CA LEU A 321 -7.93 -26.90 -1.13
C LEU A 321 -7.56 -25.70 -2.00
N SER A 322 -8.53 -24.93 -2.49
CA SER A 322 -8.27 -23.70 -3.23
C SER A 322 -7.44 -22.71 -2.41
N LEU A 323 -7.78 -22.52 -1.13
CA LEU A 323 -7.01 -21.64 -0.26
C LEU A 323 -5.56 -22.13 -0.08
N ALA A 324 -5.37 -23.43 0.16
CA ALA A 324 -4.04 -24.03 0.34
C ALA A 324 -3.18 -23.94 -0.93
N VAL A 325 -3.76 -24.20 -2.10
CA VAL A 325 -3.06 -24.09 -3.39
C VAL A 325 -2.67 -22.64 -3.65
N LEU A 326 -3.59 -21.69 -3.44
CA LEU A 326 -3.29 -20.26 -3.62
C LEU A 326 -2.18 -19.79 -2.68
N ALA A 327 -2.30 -20.10 -1.39
CA ALA A 327 -1.30 -19.73 -0.39
C ALA A 327 0.07 -20.36 -0.68
N GLY A 328 0.10 -21.64 -1.07
CA GLY A 328 1.34 -22.33 -1.43
C GLY A 328 2.01 -21.72 -2.65
N LEU A 329 1.26 -21.49 -3.73
CA LEU A 329 1.80 -20.88 -4.96
C LEU A 329 2.24 -19.43 -4.74
N ALA A 330 1.46 -18.65 -4.00
CA ALA A 330 1.82 -17.26 -3.67
C ALA A 330 3.09 -17.20 -2.81
N SER A 331 3.21 -18.06 -1.79
CA SER A 331 4.42 -18.11 -0.94
C SER A 331 5.65 -18.53 -1.75
N LEU A 332 5.52 -19.57 -2.58
CA LEU A 332 6.60 -20.02 -3.47
C LEU A 332 7.02 -18.94 -4.47
N TYR A 333 6.08 -18.13 -4.96
CA TYR A 333 6.38 -17.02 -5.85
C TYR A 333 7.11 -15.90 -5.10
N HIS A 334 6.57 -15.49 -3.96
CA HIS A 334 7.12 -14.46 -3.07
C HIS A 334 8.58 -14.77 -2.72
N ASP A 335 8.85 -15.96 -2.19
CA ASP A 335 10.20 -16.37 -1.76
C ASP A 335 11.23 -16.31 -2.89
N ARG A 336 10.79 -16.48 -4.15
CA ARG A 336 11.67 -16.50 -5.33
C ARG A 336 11.83 -15.13 -6.00
N HIS A 337 10.81 -14.28 -5.97
CA HIS A 337 10.74 -13.09 -6.82
C HIS A 337 10.62 -11.79 -6.03
N PHE A 338 10.41 -11.82 -4.72
CA PHE A 338 10.15 -10.61 -3.94
C PHE A 338 11.22 -9.53 -4.10
N GLU A 339 12.51 -9.88 -4.04
CA GLU A 339 13.61 -8.92 -4.24
C GLU A 339 13.62 -8.33 -5.66
N GLN A 340 13.27 -9.14 -6.67
CA GLN A 340 13.19 -8.69 -8.07
C GLN A 340 11.98 -7.76 -8.29
N ASP A 341 10.83 -8.10 -7.71
CA ASP A 341 9.63 -7.28 -7.76
C ASP A 341 9.81 -5.99 -6.94
N LEU A 342 10.52 -6.05 -5.81
CA LEU A 342 10.91 -4.86 -5.05
C LEU A 342 11.79 -3.94 -5.90
N ALA A 343 12.81 -4.46 -6.57
CA ALA A 343 13.64 -3.69 -7.49
C ALA A 343 12.86 -3.13 -8.69
N ARG A 344 11.83 -3.84 -9.16
CA ARG A 344 10.97 -3.43 -10.28
C ARG A 344 9.99 -2.31 -9.91
N TYR A 345 9.32 -2.41 -8.76
CA TYR A 345 8.30 -1.44 -8.32
C TYR A 345 8.87 -0.28 -7.49
N VAL A 346 10.05 -0.48 -6.91
CA VAL A 346 10.84 0.52 -6.18
C VAL A 346 12.21 0.59 -6.86
N PRO A 347 12.30 1.09 -8.10
CA PRO A 347 13.61 1.25 -8.69
C PRO A 347 14.46 2.16 -7.78
N PRO A 348 15.73 1.79 -7.52
CA PRO A 348 16.67 2.76 -7.00
C PRO A 348 16.59 3.99 -7.91
N SER A 349 16.66 5.21 -7.38
CA SER A 349 16.69 6.41 -8.21
C SER A 349 17.89 6.35 -9.13
N SER A 350 17.66 5.80 -10.31
CA SER A 350 18.38 6.03 -11.53
C SER A 350 17.57 7.08 -12.31
N VAL A 351 17.21 8.19 -11.66
CA VAL A 351 17.24 9.43 -12.44
C VAL A 351 18.69 9.47 -12.91
N ALA A 352 18.92 9.47 -14.22
CA ALA A 352 20.25 9.54 -14.80
C ALA A 352 21.02 10.58 -13.98
N ALA A 353 21.97 10.11 -13.15
CA ALA A 353 22.51 10.94 -12.09
C ALA A 353 23.05 12.18 -12.78
N THR A 354 22.45 13.33 -12.47
CA THR A 354 22.84 14.55 -13.17
C THR A 354 24.25 14.83 -12.69
N VAL A 355 25.22 14.69 -13.60
CA VAL A 355 26.62 14.95 -13.27
C VAL A 355 26.69 16.41 -12.87
N LEU A 356 26.93 16.65 -11.60
CA LEU A 356 27.21 17.96 -11.07
C LEU A 356 28.70 17.93 -10.75
N ASN A 357 29.49 18.54 -11.64
CA ASN A 357 30.93 18.60 -11.44
C ASN A 357 31.23 19.25 -10.08
N GLU A 358 32.25 18.77 -9.37
CA GLU A 358 32.64 19.25 -8.06
C GLU A 358 32.84 20.78 -8.06
N ALA A 359 33.48 21.32 -9.11
CA ALA A 359 33.65 22.76 -9.29
C ALA A 359 32.31 23.51 -9.44
N GLU A 360 31.35 22.95 -10.19
CA GLU A 360 30.02 23.55 -10.38
C GLU A 360 29.18 23.50 -9.10
N TRP A 361 29.30 22.38 -8.36
CA TRP A 361 28.68 22.21 -7.06
C TRP A 361 29.19 23.26 -6.08
N LEU A 362 30.52 23.41 -5.92
CA LEU A 362 31.14 24.39 -5.04
C LEU A 362 30.87 25.85 -5.46
N ALA A 363 30.80 26.13 -6.77
CA ALA A 363 30.53 27.47 -7.30
C ALA A 363 29.08 27.96 -7.05
N GLY A 364 28.15 27.08 -6.67
CA GLY A 364 26.77 27.44 -6.34
C GLY A 364 25.73 26.36 -6.61
N GLY A 365 26.11 25.26 -7.27
CA GLY A 365 25.24 24.12 -7.53
C GLY A 365 24.69 23.49 -6.24
N TRP A 366 25.42 23.58 -5.13
CA TRP A 366 24.97 23.15 -3.79
C TRP A 366 23.62 23.75 -3.35
N ARG A 367 23.21 24.90 -3.91
CA ARG A 367 21.92 25.55 -3.63
C ARG A 367 20.73 24.87 -4.31
N LYS A 368 20.95 24.09 -5.37
CA LYS A 368 19.89 23.34 -6.07
C LYS A 368 19.33 22.21 -5.20
N LEU A 369 20.10 21.77 -4.21
CA LEU A 369 19.71 20.76 -3.25
C LEU A 369 18.77 21.34 -2.18
N PRO A 370 17.86 20.53 -1.62
CA PRO A 370 16.91 20.98 -0.61
C PRO A 370 17.62 21.51 0.64
N ALA A 371 17.10 22.59 1.22
CA ALA A 371 17.62 23.16 2.47
C ALA A 371 17.07 22.48 3.71
N TYR A 372 15.87 21.92 3.59
CA TYR A 372 15.15 21.28 4.67
C TYR A 372 14.73 19.88 4.26
N ARG A 373 14.66 19.00 5.24
CA ARG A 373 14.10 17.66 5.10
C ARG A 373 12.60 17.76 4.93
N ASP A 374 12.11 17.23 3.82
CA ASP A 374 10.68 16.95 3.63
C ASP A 374 10.29 15.69 4.40
N ASP A 375 9.50 15.86 5.45
CA ASP A 375 8.99 14.76 6.25
C ASP A 375 7.73 14.09 5.66
N LEU A 376 7.11 13.19 6.42
CA LEU A 376 5.97 12.40 5.98
C LEU A 376 4.73 13.26 5.68
N GLU A 377 4.61 14.45 6.28
CA GLU A 377 3.51 15.40 6.11
C GLU A 377 3.83 16.51 5.08
N GLY A 378 5.06 16.52 4.55
CA GLY A 378 5.55 17.58 3.67
C GLY A 378 5.90 18.85 4.44
N LEU A 379 6.09 18.75 5.76
CA LEU A 379 6.55 19.84 6.60
C LEU A 379 8.09 19.89 6.51
N HIS A 380 8.62 21.10 6.34
CA HIS A 380 10.06 21.37 6.24
C HIS A 380 10.68 21.48 7.65
N THR A 381 10.82 20.36 8.35
CA THR A 381 10.96 20.39 9.82
C THR A 381 12.40 20.43 10.33
N GLN A 382 13.38 20.05 9.52
CA GLN A 382 14.78 19.95 9.94
C GLN A 382 15.70 20.41 8.80
N PRO A 383 16.72 21.24 9.07
CA PRO A 383 17.68 21.66 8.05
C PRO A 383 18.53 20.48 7.58
N LEU A 384 18.98 20.58 6.33
CA LEU A 384 20.01 19.72 5.73
C LEU A 384 21.31 20.54 5.70
N ASP A 385 22.07 20.43 6.79
CA ASP A 385 23.26 21.23 7.09
C ASP A 385 24.57 20.60 6.59
N LEU A 386 24.50 19.44 5.96
CA LEU A 386 25.65 18.72 5.41
C LEU A 386 25.38 18.27 3.97
N GLN A 387 26.37 18.47 3.11
CA GLN A 387 26.42 17.89 1.77
C GLN A 387 27.75 17.16 1.59
N TRP A 388 27.67 15.88 1.23
CA TRP A 388 28.79 14.96 1.07
C TRP A 388 28.91 14.53 -0.39
N LEU A 389 30.07 14.76 -1.01
CA LEU A 389 30.40 14.23 -2.34
C LEU A 389 31.50 13.18 -2.20
N GLY A 390 31.15 11.91 -2.35
CA GLY A 390 32.07 10.77 -2.23
C GLY A 390 31.32 9.45 -2.05
N ARG A 391 32.01 8.34 -1.80
CA ARG A 391 31.31 7.10 -1.43
C ARG A 391 30.89 7.17 0.03
N LEU A 392 29.69 6.71 0.34
CA LEU A 392 29.19 6.69 1.74
C LEU A 392 30.05 5.81 2.66
N GLN A 393 30.71 4.80 2.09
CA GLN A 393 31.60 3.90 2.82
C GLN A 393 32.84 4.62 3.37
N ASP A 394 33.31 5.66 2.66
CA ASP A 394 34.53 6.38 3.02
C ASP A 394 34.28 7.29 4.23
N ILE A 395 33.17 8.07 4.22
CA ILE A 395 32.76 8.87 5.39
C ILE A 395 32.34 7.98 6.56
N GLU A 396 31.71 6.83 6.30
CA GLU A 396 31.38 5.88 7.36
C GLU A 396 32.64 5.36 8.05
N ALA A 397 33.62 4.87 7.30
CA ALA A 397 34.87 4.34 7.85
C ALA A 397 35.64 5.41 8.64
N LEU A 398 35.71 6.64 8.12
CA LEU A 398 36.34 7.75 8.82
C LEU A 398 35.67 8.03 10.17
N LEU A 399 34.34 8.18 10.18
CA LEU A 399 33.63 8.53 11.40
C LEU A 399 33.66 7.39 12.43
N LEU A 400 33.59 6.13 11.98
CA LEU A 400 33.79 4.97 12.86
C LEU A 400 35.16 5.02 13.55
N SER A 401 36.23 5.43 12.84
CA SER A 401 37.56 5.60 13.45
C SER A 401 37.65 6.74 14.48
N ARG A 402 36.70 7.69 14.43
CA ARG A 402 36.59 8.86 15.33
C ARG A 402 35.58 8.64 16.47
N GLY A 403 35.22 7.39 16.76
CA GLY A 403 34.34 7.02 17.87
C GLY A 403 32.84 7.11 17.57
N TRP A 404 32.45 7.28 16.31
CA TRP A 404 31.07 7.03 15.91
C TRP A 404 30.79 5.53 15.85
N ARG A 405 29.51 5.16 15.95
CA ARG A 405 29.03 3.79 15.87
C ARG A 405 27.74 3.70 15.09
N ARG A 406 27.47 2.51 14.54
CA ARG A 406 26.14 2.18 14.00
C ARG A 406 25.14 2.08 15.16
N PRO A 407 23.94 2.67 15.05
CA PRO A 407 22.92 2.53 16.08
C PRO A 407 22.36 1.11 16.13
N ARG A 408 21.70 0.76 17.24
CA ARG A 408 20.92 -0.49 17.31
C ARG A 408 19.76 -0.41 16.33
N VAL A 409 19.61 -1.44 15.50
CA VAL A 409 18.49 -1.58 14.56
C VAL A 409 17.18 -1.63 15.35
N ALA A 410 16.17 -0.90 14.89
CA ALA A 410 14.83 -0.96 15.45
C ALA A 410 14.16 -2.29 15.06
N ASP A 411 14.49 -3.36 15.78
CA ASP A 411 13.76 -4.63 15.73
C ASP A 411 12.63 -4.66 16.76
N VAL A 412 11.78 -5.69 16.71
CA VAL A 412 10.62 -5.83 17.63
C VAL A 412 11.06 -5.84 19.10
N THR A 413 12.24 -6.40 19.39
CA THR A 413 12.81 -6.47 20.75
C THR A 413 13.28 -5.10 21.23
N ALA A 414 13.93 -4.32 20.38
CA ALA A 414 14.39 -2.97 20.65
C ALA A 414 13.21 -1.99 20.81
N LEU A 415 12.13 -2.18 20.04
CA LEU A 415 10.89 -1.41 20.18
C LEU A 415 10.18 -1.70 21.51
N MET A 416 10.23 -2.95 22.02
CA MET A 416 9.76 -3.24 23.38
C MET A 416 10.59 -2.54 24.45
N GLY A 417 11.87 -2.25 24.18
CA GLY A 417 12.74 -1.45 25.04
C GLY A 417 12.26 0.00 25.25
N LEU A 418 11.45 0.56 24.35
CA LEU A 418 10.85 1.89 24.51
C LEU A 418 9.87 1.98 25.69
N LEU A 419 9.35 0.83 26.15
CA LEU A 419 8.46 0.70 27.30
C LEU A 419 9.23 0.54 28.63
N ASN A 420 10.56 0.48 28.59
CA ASN A 420 11.39 0.37 29.79
C ASN A 420 11.74 1.76 30.32
N SER A 421 11.21 2.11 31.48
CA SER A 421 11.44 3.39 32.17
C SER A 421 12.90 3.59 32.64
N GLU A 422 13.71 2.53 32.70
CA GLU A 422 15.11 2.60 33.14
C GLU A 422 16.12 2.54 31.98
N ALA A 423 15.67 2.42 30.72
CA ALA A 423 16.56 2.29 29.57
C ALA A 423 17.49 3.51 29.42
N ALA A 424 18.81 3.26 29.34
CA ALA A 424 19.81 4.29 29.13
C ALA A 424 19.83 4.78 27.67
N ILE A 425 20.25 6.02 27.44
CA ILE A 425 20.18 6.69 26.13
C ILE A 425 20.92 5.92 25.02
N ASP A 426 22.04 5.29 25.36
CA ASP A 426 22.89 4.48 24.49
C ASP A 426 22.28 3.13 24.12
N THR A 427 21.35 2.63 24.94
CA THR A 427 20.65 1.35 24.74
C THR A 427 19.39 1.47 23.88
N LEU A 428 18.84 2.68 23.72
CA LEU A 428 17.62 2.93 22.97
C LEU A 428 17.86 2.89 21.45
N PRO A 429 16.90 2.37 20.66
CA PRO A 429 16.99 2.40 19.21
C PRO A 429 16.85 3.84 18.70
N VAL A 430 17.64 4.18 17.68
CA VAL A 430 17.50 5.46 16.97
C VAL A 430 16.49 5.28 15.87
N LEU A 431 15.44 6.09 15.94
CA LEU A 431 14.34 6.02 15.00
C LEU A 431 14.79 6.54 13.61
N PRO A 432 14.47 5.82 12.51
CA PRO A 432 14.78 6.27 11.17
C PRO A 432 13.96 7.51 10.82
N GLN A 433 14.54 8.39 10.01
CA GLN A 433 13.86 9.58 9.50
C GLN A 433 13.72 9.51 7.99
N VAL A 434 12.64 10.10 7.49
CA VAL A 434 12.28 10.01 6.07
C VAL A 434 12.53 11.35 5.38
N HIS A 435 13.15 11.31 4.19
CA HIS A 435 13.29 12.43 3.28
C HIS A 435 12.80 11.99 1.90
N HIS A 436 11.85 12.74 1.31
CA HIS A 436 11.21 12.37 0.03
C HIS A 436 10.69 10.91 -0.02
N GLY A 437 10.16 10.41 1.09
CA GLY A 437 9.62 9.03 1.17
C GLY A 437 10.68 7.94 1.37
N ARG A 438 11.97 8.29 1.50
CA ARG A 438 13.07 7.34 1.73
C ARG A 438 13.70 7.49 3.11
N THR A 439 14.06 6.37 3.72
CA THR A 439 14.91 6.36 4.93
C THR A 439 16.33 6.76 4.57
N GLN A 440 17.09 7.22 5.56
CA GLN A 440 18.51 7.56 5.37
C GLN A 440 19.34 6.38 4.87
N ASP A 441 20.28 6.65 3.95
CA ASP A 441 21.24 5.69 3.41
C ASP A 441 22.39 5.42 4.39
N LEU A 442 22.75 6.41 5.21
CA LEU A 442 23.72 6.27 6.29
C LEU A 442 23.15 6.89 7.58
N LEU A 443 23.24 6.16 8.68
CA LEU A 443 22.93 6.64 10.03
C LEU A 443 24.05 6.23 10.98
N LEU A 444 24.70 7.22 11.58
CA LEU A 444 25.73 7.03 12.60
C LEU A 444 25.38 7.81 13.85
N VAL A 445 25.79 7.28 15.00
CA VAL A 445 25.66 7.99 16.27
C VAL A 445 26.97 8.05 17.03
N ARG A 446 27.16 9.09 17.83
CA ARG A 446 28.29 9.23 18.75
C ARG A 446 27.80 9.57 20.15
N ASP A 447 28.29 8.83 21.13
CA ASP A 447 28.00 9.07 22.54
C ASP A 447 28.78 10.30 23.03
N LEU A 448 28.11 11.23 23.70
CA LEU A 448 28.73 12.43 24.26
C LEU A 448 29.11 12.21 25.75
N PRO A 449 30.13 12.92 26.28
CA PRO A 449 30.57 12.78 27.66
C PRO A 449 29.47 13.06 28.71
N ASP A 450 28.53 13.95 28.37
CA ASP A 450 27.39 14.36 29.19
C ASP A 450 26.39 13.20 29.46
N LYS A 451 26.45 12.09 28.70
CA LYS A 451 25.55 10.91 28.79
C LYS A 451 24.04 11.20 28.74
N HIS A 452 23.64 12.45 28.57
CA HIS A 452 22.26 12.90 28.44
C HIS A 452 21.85 13.17 26.99
N ARG A 453 22.82 13.20 26.07
CA ARG A 453 22.63 13.45 24.64
C ARG A 453 23.53 12.56 23.79
N LEU A 454 23.08 12.26 22.59
CA LEU A 454 23.85 11.60 21.54
C LEU A 454 23.93 12.53 20.32
N LEU A 455 25.01 12.44 19.55
CA LEU A 455 25.03 12.98 18.19
C LEU A 455 24.47 11.94 17.24
N ALA A 456 23.67 12.37 16.26
CA ALA A 456 23.20 11.53 15.17
C ALA A 456 23.43 12.23 13.83
N LEU A 457 24.15 11.55 12.94
CA LEU A 457 24.40 11.94 11.57
C LEU A 457 23.51 11.10 10.65
N ARG A 458 22.77 11.76 9.77
CA ARG A 458 21.92 11.11 8.76
C ARG A 458 22.27 11.63 7.38
N LEU A 459 22.48 10.73 6.42
CA LEU A 459 22.70 11.08 5.01
C LEU A 459 21.70 10.36 4.10
N TRP A 460 21.23 11.07 3.09
CA TRP A 460 20.39 10.59 2.00
C TRP A 460 21.08 10.87 0.67
N LYS A 461 21.16 9.87 -0.20
CA LYS A 461 21.66 10.04 -1.57
C LYS A 461 20.71 10.93 -2.36
N THR A 462 21.29 11.81 -3.16
CA THR A 462 20.56 12.66 -4.11
C THR A 462 20.63 12.07 -5.51
N ASP A 463 19.92 12.70 -6.46
CA ASP A 463 19.97 12.36 -7.87
C ASP A 463 21.20 12.95 -8.60
N PHE A 464 22.17 13.50 -7.86
CA PHE A 464 23.40 14.07 -8.41
C PHE A 464 24.61 13.18 -8.09
N CYS A 465 25.53 13.05 -9.04
CA CYS A 465 26.83 12.42 -8.83
C CYS A 465 27.96 13.33 -9.31
N GLY A 466 29.17 13.06 -8.81
CA GLY A 466 30.38 13.65 -9.36
C GLY A 466 30.72 13.05 -10.73
N ASN A 467 31.91 13.40 -11.23
CA ASN A 467 32.41 12.89 -12.51
C ASN A 467 32.58 11.36 -12.53
N ASP A 468 32.75 10.74 -11.35
CA ASP A 468 32.67 9.30 -11.16
C ASP A 468 31.26 8.92 -10.66
N PRO A 469 30.51 8.04 -11.36
CA PRO A 469 29.21 7.55 -10.93
C PRO A 469 29.18 6.91 -9.54
N GLN A 470 30.33 6.44 -9.02
CA GLN A 470 30.42 5.91 -7.66
C GLN A 470 30.49 6.99 -6.57
N ARG A 471 30.89 8.22 -6.92
CA ARG A 471 30.90 9.38 -6.02
C ARG A 471 29.53 10.06 -6.09
N VAL A 472 28.63 9.66 -5.21
CA VAL A 472 27.26 10.17 -5.17
C VAL A 472 27.18 11.38 -4.24
N LEU A 473 26.50 12.44 -4.68
CA LEU A 473 26.22 13.58 -3.83
C LEU A 473 25.10 13.21 -2.87
N SER A 474 25.35 13.35 -1.57
CA SER A 474 24.41 13.05 -0.50
C SER A 474 24.14 14.30 0.32
N VAL A 475 22.89 14.50 0.72
CA VAL A 475 22.47 15.56 1.64
C VAL A 475 22.15 14.96 2.99
N GLY A 476 22.34 15.70 4.05
CA GLY A 476 22.12 15.17 5.37
C GLY A 476 22.05 16.22 6.44
N ASN A 477 21.87 15.73 7.66
CA ASN A 477 21.93 16.56 8.84
C ASN A 477 22.67 15.89 9.99
N VAL A 478 23.19 16.72 10.88
CA VAL A 478 23.69 16.28 12.18
C VAL A 478 22.89 16.95 13.29
N SER A 479 22.46 16.15 14.27
CA SER A 479 21.57 16.62 15.32
C SER A 479 21.91 16.02 16.67
N TYR A 480 21.60 16.75 17.75
CA TYR A 480 21.53 16.13 19.07
C TYR A 480 20.25 15.30 19.19
N LEU A 481 20.39 14.09 19.72
CA LEU A 481 19.29 13.30 20.24
C LEU A 481 19.31 13.40 21.76
N TYR A 482 18.16 13.69 22.36
CA TYR A 482 17.99 13.69 23.80
C TYR A 482 16.90 12.69 24.19
N LEU A 483 16.96 12.27 25.45
CA LEU A 483 15.97 11.36 26.01
C LEU A 483 14.70 12.12 26.36
N GLU A 484 13.58 11.76 25.72
CA GLU A 484 12.25 12.23 26.10
C GLU A 484 11.51 11.16 26.89
N GLU A 485 10.96 11.55 28.04
CA GLU A 485 10.10 10.72 28.88
C GLU A 485 8.66 11.20 28.76
N ARG A 486 7.76 10.30 28.34
CA ARG A 486 6.32 10.53 28.41
C ARG A 486 5.64 9.58 29.38
N LEU A 487 4.79 10.15 30.23
CA LEU A 487 3.88 9.42 31.13
C LEU A 487 4.58 8.41 32.07
N ARG A 488 5.89 8.56 32.31
CA ARG A 488 6.76 7.62 33.07
C ARG A 488 6.79 6.17 32.54
N LEU A 489 6.24 5.92 31.36
CA LEU A 489 6.07 4.59 30.77
C LEU A 489 6.78 4.46 29.41
N LEU A 490 7.11 5.58 28.76
CA LEU A 490 7.73 5.61 27.44
C LEU A 490 8.99 6.47 27.47
N ARG A 491 10.11 5.88 27.04
CA ARG A 491 11.40 6.55 26.83
C ARG A 491 11.81 6.41 25.37
N PHE A 492 12.05 7.52 24.68
CA PHE A 492 12.51 7.51 23.29
C PHE A 492 13.46 8.67 23.00
N LEU A 493 14.20 8.57 21.89
CA LEU A 493 15.14 9.59 21.45
C LEU A 493 14.44 10.59 20.54
N ARG A 494 14.54 11.87 20.88
CA ARG A 494 14.00 12.97 20.05
C ARG A 494 15.09 13.89 19.56
N THR A 495 14.93 14.38 18.34
CA THR A 495 15.82 15.37 17.72
C THR A 495 15.67 16.75 18.39
N ALA A 496 16.78 17.32 18.83
CA ALA A 496 16.86 18.68 19.34
C ALA A 496 16.61 19.72 18.24
N ARG A 497 16.29 20.96 18.65
CA ARG A 497 16.07 22.08 17.73
C ARG A 497 17.36 22.79 17.31
N ASP A 498 18.46 22.57 18.04
CA ASP A 498 19.79 23.10 17.73
C ASP A 498 20.51 22.22 16.70
N PHE A 499 20.79 22.81 15.54
CA PHE A 499 21.56 22.20 14.46
C PHE A 499 22.95 22.85 14.32
N ASN A 500 23.19 24.01 14.93
CA ASN A 500 24.48 24.69 14.84
C ASN A 500 25.55 24.03 15.73
N GLY A 501 25.18 23.67 16.97
CA GLY A 501 26.07 22.98 17.90
C GLY A 501 26.56 21.62 17.39
N PRO A 502 25.66 20.72 16.95
CA PRO A 502 26.05 19.44 16.37
C PRO A 502 26.93 19.57 15.14
N LEU A 503 26.66 20.55 14.27
CA LEU A 503 27.44 20.80 13.06
C LEU A 503 28.89 21.19 13.36
N ALA A 504 29.09 22.02 14.39
CA ALA A 504 30.43 22.41 14.82
C ALA A 504 31.24 21.21 15.34
N LEU A 505 30.59 20.27 16.06
CA LEU A 505 31.25 19.05 16.53
C LEU A 505 31.58 18.08 15.39
N LEU A 506 30.67 17.94 14.42
CA LEU A 506 30.95 17.14 13.23
C LEU A 506 32.11 17.72 12.41
N GLN A 507 32.19 19.04 12.28
CA GLN A 507 33.29 19.69 11.55
C GLN A 507 34.67 19.31 12.10
N GLN A 508 34.81 19.17 13.43
CA GLN A 508 36.05 18.70 14.08
C GLN A 508 36.36 17.23 13.73
N ASP A 509 35.33 16.38 13.64
CA ASP A 509 35.51 14.97 13.30
C ASP A 509 35.85 14.76 11.81
N LEU A 510 35.53 15.74 10.95
CA LEU A 510 35.85 15.75 9.53
C LEU A 510 37.23 16.35 9.22
N GLU A 511 38.03 16.68 10.24
CA GLU A 511 39.42 17.13 10.06
C GLU A 511 40.24 16.11 9.27
N GLY A 512 40.81 16.56 8.15
CA GLY A 512 41.53 15.73 7.18
C GLY A 512 40.84 15.61 5.82
N LEU A 513 39.58 16.03 5.72
CA LEU A 513 38.85 16.15 4.46
C LEU A 513 38.77 17.62 4.00
N GLN A 514 38.47 17.82 2.72
CA GLN A 514 38.19 19.16 2.20
C GLN A 514 36.78 19.57 2.62
N VAL A 515 36.70 20.53 3.56
CA VAL A 515 35.44 21.06 4.09
C VAL A 515 35.34 22.54 3.73
N GLN A 516 34.29 22.92 3.02
CA GLN A 516 33.95 24.31 2.76
C GLN A 516 32.67 24.68 3.51
N ARG A 517 32.76 25.72 4.34
CA ARG A 517 31.60 26.30 5.04
C ARG A 517 30.92 27.33 4.14
N VAL A 518 29.64 27.14 3.88
CA VAL A 518 28.81 28.08 3.12
C VAL A 518 27.58 28.49 3.92
N GLN A 519 26.96 29.60 3.53
CA GLN A 519 25.77 30.13 4.21
C GLN A 519 24.60 30.22 3.23
N ARG A 520 23.49 29.59 3.60
CA ARG A 520 22.23 29.61 2.87
C ARG A 520 21.33 30.71 3.44
N ARG A 521 20.72 31.49 2.55
CA ARG A 521 19.74 32.52 2.91
C ARG A 521 18.36 32.01 2.57
N GLU A 522 17.79 31.17 3.43
CA GLU A 522 16.40 30.73 3.35
C GLU A 522 15.72 31.00 4.69
N ASN A 523 14.50 31.56 4.64
CA ASN A 523 13.74 31.80 5.86
C ASN A 523 13.30 30.46 6.45
N PRO A 524 13.46 30.24 7.77
CA PRO A 524 12.90 29.05 8.39
C PRO A 524 11.38 29.06 8.25
N PRO A 525 10.77 27.90 7.96
CA PRO A 525 9.32 27.79 7.85
C PRO A 525 8.66 28.27 9.15
N PRO A 526 7.58 29.06 9.07
CA PRO A 526 7.04 29.82 10.19
C PRO A 526 6.55 28.97 11.37
N GLU A 527 6.21 27.71 11.11
CA GLU A 527 5.59 26.82 12.10
C GLU A 527 6.61 26.11 13.01
N HIS A 528 7.88 25.98 12.60
CA HIS A 528 8.90 25.21 13.34
C HIS A 528 10.23 25.97 13.41
N LYS A 529 10.39 26.81 14.45
CA LYS A 529 11.65 27.51 14.73
C LYS A 529 12.74 26.51 15.13
N THR A 530 13.57 26.09 14.19
CA THR A 530 14.86 25.44 14.44
C THR A 530 15.93 26.50 14.68
N GLU A 531 16.92 26.17 15.51
CA GLU A 531 18.12 26.99 15.71
C GLU A 531 19.15 26.58 14.67
N TRP A 532 19.02 27.17 13.48
CA TRP A 532 19.94 27.00 12.36
C TRP A 532 20.26 28.36 11.74
N ASP A 533 21.54 28.69 11.65
CA ASP A 533 22.02 29.98 11.14
C ASP A 533 22.20 30.02 9.60
N GLY A 534 21.72 28.97 8.92
CA GLY A 534 21.89 28.75 7.49
C GLY A 534 23.23 28.15 7.10
N THR A 535 24.11 27.80 8.05
CA THR A 535 25.40 27.18 7.75
C THR A 535 25.18 25.79 7.14
N VAL A 536 25.88 25.52 6.03
CA VAL A 536 25.98 24.20 5.40
C VAL A 536 27.46 23.86 5.25
N LEU A 537 27.84 22.64 5.60
CA LEU A 537 29.17 22.08 5.31
C LEU A 537 29.12 21.34 3.96
N LEU A 538 29.95 21.78 3.03
CA LEU A 538 30.22 21.07 1.78
C LEU A 538 31.49 20.27 1.97
N VAL A 539 31.41 18.95 1.85
CA VAL A 539 32.51 18.05 2.15
C VAL A 539 32.77 17.13 0.96
N THR A 540 34.03 17.03 0.54
CA THR A 540 34.46 16.10 -0.50
C THR A 540 35.33 14.99 0.08
N GLY A 541 35.03 13.77 -0.31
CA GLY A 541 35.84 12.57 -0.05
C GLY A 541 36.49 12.09 -1.34
N ASP A 542 37.75 11.69 -1.24
CA ASP A 542 38.53 11.10 -2.34
C ASP A 542 38.15 9.65 -2.62
#